data_AF-A0A929AWW8-F1
#
_entry.id   AF-A0A929AWW8-F1
#
_cell.length_a   1.000
_cell.length_b   1.000
_cell.length_c   1.000
_cell.angle_alpha   90.00
_cell.angle_beta   90.00
_cell.angle_gamma   90.00
#
_symmetry.space_group_name_H-M   'P 1'
#
loop_
_entity.id
_entity.type
_entity.pdbx_description
1 polymer ?
#
loop_
_entity_poly.entity_id
_entity_poly.type
_entity_poly.pdbx_seq_one_letter_code
_entity_poly.pdbx_strand_id
1 'polypeptide(L)'
;MTNKAIAHSNKLKKLDEKIALIDQRLELMEDRIAYSQKKTWTNYVTLDPVKLLQNLFGGGDVQRDRIAIADLEIKTADLLAAKAELERQQEEEKVRLGDKVLRLLLDYEAANRRHQLLSSQLETLEQQREVTRIAYKFDRGSTNQILGMEDKRDRIQEQLVNAEIERDEAVRELIQLIKD
;
A
#
# COMPACT_ATOMS: atom_id res chain seq x y z
N MET A 1 -1.63 8.95 9.01
CA MET A 1 -1.54 7.48 9.11
C MET A 1 -1.05 6.86 7.81
N THR A 2 -1.64 7.23 6.66
CA THR A 2 -1.28 6.71 5.33
C THR A 2 0.20 6.80 5.00
N ASN A 3 0.83 7.97 5.15
CA ASN A 3 2.27 8.13 4.88
C ASN A 3 3.16 7.25 5.77
N LYS A 4 2.73 6.98 7.01
CA LYS A 4 3.45 6.07 7.90
C LYS A 4 3.32 4.62 7.43
N ALA A 5 2.11 4.20 7.06
CA ALA A 5 1.88 2.85 6.51
C ALA A 5 2.64 2.61 5.19
N ILE A 6 2.75 3.64 4.35
CA ILE A 6 3.55 3.60 3.12
C ILE A 6 5.04 3.45 3.45
N ALA A 7 5.58 4.25 4.37
CA ALA A 7 7.00 4.21 4.75
C ALA A 7 7.43 2.87 5.37
N HIS A 8 6.49 2.18 6.03
CA HIS A 8 6.73 0.94 6.72
C HIS A 8 6.49 -0.32 5.87
N SER A 9 5.87 -0.19 4.69
CA SER A 9 5.57 -1.33 3.83
C SER A 9 6.83 -2.02 3.27
N ASN A 10 7.06 -3.26 3.70
CA ASN A 10 8.13 -4.12 3.18
C ASN A 10 7.98 -4.40 1.68
N LYS A 11 6.76 -4.40 1.15
CA LYS A 11 6.52 -4.58 -0.29
C LYS A 11 6.99 -3.36 -1.08
N LEU A 12 6.72 -2.16 -0.59
CA LEU A 12 7.18 -0.92 -1.23
C LEU A 12 8.70 -0.80 -1.17
N LYS A 13 9.34 -1.10 -0.02
CA LYS A 13 10.81 -1.14 0.09
C LYS A 13 11.45 -2.07 -0.94
N LYS A 14 10.91 -3.28 -1.12
CA LYS A 14 11.41 -4.23 -2.14
C LYS A 14 11.20 -3.74 -3.57
N LEU A 15 10.12 -2.99 -3.84
CA LEU A 15 9.90 -2.39 -5.16
C LEU A 15 10.91 -1.27 -5.41
N ASP A 16 11.15 -0.40 -4.41
CA ASP A 16 12.15 0.67 -4.48
C ASP A 16 13.56 0.10 -4.72
N GLU A 17 13.95 -0.96 -3.99
CA GLU A 17 15.23 -1.65 -4.19
C GLU A 17 15.38 -2.21 -5.61
N LYS A 18 14.32 -2.79 -6.17
CA LYS A 18 14.33 -3.32 -7.54
C LYS A 18 14.42 -2.21 -8.58
N ILE A 19 13.70 -1.11 -8.40
CA ILE A 19 13.76 0.06 -9.29
C ILE A 19 15.18 0.64 -9.26
N ALA A 20 15.76 0.82 -8.08
CA ALA A 20 17.13 1.31 -7.92
C ALA A 20 18.17 0.39 -8.59
N LEU A 21 17.99 -0.93 -8.51
CA LEU A 21 18.86 -1.89 -9.21
C LEU A 21 18.73 -1.77 -10.74
N ILE A 22 17.52 -1.55 -11.26
CA ILE A 22 17.32 -1.32 -12.69
C ILE A 22 17.97 -0.01 -13.12
N ASP A 23 17.84 1.05 -12.33
CA ASP A 23 18.47 2.34 -12.61
C ASP A 23 20.00 2.23 -12.69
N GLN A 24 20.63 1.52 -11.74
CA GLN A 24 22.07 1.22 -11.82
C GLN A 24 22.44 0.43 -13.09
N ARG A 25 21.60 -0.51 -13.51
CA ARG A 25 21.85 -1.29 -14.74
C ARG A 25 21.68 -0.44 -16.00
N LEU A 26 20.71 0.47 -16.02
CA LEU A 26 20.50 1.39 -17.13
C LEU A 26 21.69 2.33 -17.28
N GLU A 27 22.21 2.91 -16.19
CA GLU A 27 23.41 3.75 -16.19
C GLU A 27 24.63 3.00 -16.75
N LEU A 28 24.88 1.77 -16.27
CA LEU A 28 25.96 0.93 -16.80
C LEU A 28 25.79 0.56 -18.27
N MET A 29 24.55 0.38 -18.74
CA MET A 29 24.27 0.10 -20.15
C MET A 29 24.48 1.33 -21.02
N GLU A 30 24.08 2.52 -20.55
CA GLU A 30 24.32 3.79 -21.23
C GLU A 30 25.83 4.05 -21.40
N ASP A 31 26.61 3.86 -20.33
CA ASP A 31 28.08 3.94 -20.37
C ASP A 31 28.68 2.94 -21.37
N ARG A 32 28.16 1.70 -21.41
CA ARG A 32 28.64 0.67 -22.32
C ARG A 32 28.28 0.99 -23.77
N ILE A 33 27.09 1.52 -24.04
CA ILE A 33 26.67 1.97 -25.37
C ILE A 33 27.57 3.13 -25.82
N ALA A 34 27.79 4.14 -24.98
CA ALA A 34 28.65 5.28 -25.28
C ALA A 34 30.11 4.85 -25.55
N TYR A 35 30.65 3.94 -24.74
CA TYR A 35 31.97 3.37 -24.95
C TYR A 35 32.05 2.59 -26.28
N SER A 36 31.05 1.74 -26.56
CA SER A 36 30.99 0.97 -27.80
C SER A 36 30.92 1.89 -29.01
N GLN A 37 30.06 2.91 -29.00
CA GLN A 37 29.94 3.91 -30.07
C GLN A 37 31.27 4.64 -30.32
N LYS A 38 31.99 5.03 -29.25
CA LYS A 38 33.31 5.67 -29.34
C LYS A 38 34.36 4.75 -29.95
N LYS A 39 34.35 3.46 -29.60
CA LYS A 39 35.22 2.44 -30.20
C LYS A 39 34.88 2.19 -31.67
N THR A 40 33.59 2.16 -32.04
CA THR A 40 33.18 1.97 -33.44
C THR A 40 33.76 3.05 -34.34
N TRP A 41 33.75 4.33 -33.91
CA TRP A 41 34.40 5.42 -34.65
C TRP A 41 35.89 5.15 -34.91
N THR A 42 36.62 4.61 -33.93
CA THR A 42 38.04 4.25 -34.12
C THR A 42 38.24 3.11 -35.12
N ASN A 43 37.28 2.19 -35.23
CA ASN A 43 37.31 1.11 -36.21
C ASN A 43 37.00 1.59 -37.64
N TYR A 44 36.24 2.68 -37.80
CA TYR A 44 36.04 3.33 -39.11
C TYR A 44 37.29 4.05 -39.61
N VAL A 45 38.14 4.54 -38.71
CA VAL A 45 39.41 5.20 -39.05
C VAL A 45 40.55 4.19 -38.87
N THR A 46 40.63 3.21 -39.77
CA THR A 46 41.72 2.21 -39.77
C THR A 46 42.66 2.41 -40.96
N LEU A 47 43.97 2.33 -40.73
CA LEU A 47 45.01 2.40 -41.76
C LEU A 47 45.28 1.03 -42.41
N ASP A 48 44.56 -0.02 -42.00
CA ASP A 48 44.70 -1.37 -42.53
C ASP A 48 43.76 -1.60 -43.74
N PRO A 49 44.31 -1.81 -44.95
CA PRO A 49 43.53 -1.94 -46.18
C PRO A 49 42.64 -3.19 -46.23
N VAL A 50 42.99 -4.27 -45.52
CA VAL A 50 42.19 -5.51 -45.49
C VAL A 50 40.92 -5.30 -44.68
N LYS A 51 41.03 -4.60 -43.54
CA LYS A 51 39.88 -4.26 -42.69
C LYS A 51 38.94 -3.27 -43.36
N LEU A 52 39.49 -2.32 -44.13
CA LEU A 52 38.71 -1.35 -44.88
C LEU A 52 37.81 -2.04 -45.93
N LEU A 53 38.35 -3.02 -46.66
CA LEU A 53 37.59 -3.85 -47.60
C LEU A 53 36.52 -4.70 -46.89
N GLN A 54 36.85 -5.35 -45.76
CA GLN A 54 35.87 -6.14 -44.99
C GLN A 54 34.71 -5.30 -44.44
N ASN A 55 34.99 -4.05 -44.02
CA ASN A 55 33.98 -3.10 -43.57
C ASN A 55 33.07 -2.60 -44.71
N LEU A 56 33.61 -2.43 -45.93
CA LEU A 56 32.86 -2.04 -47.14
C LEU A 56 31.93 -3.15 -47.65
N PHE A 57 32.37 -4.41 -47.60
CA PHE A 57 31.57 -5.57 -48.03
C PHE A 57 30.66 -6.12 -46.91
N GLY A 58 30.51 -5.37 -45.81
CA GLY A 58 29.53 -5.67 -44.78
C GLY A 58 29.85 -6.90 -43.91
N GLY A 59 31.09 -7.39 -43.90
CA GLY A 59 31.51 -8.56 -43.09
C GLY A 59 32.46 -8.23 -41.93
N GLY A 60 32.80 -6.95 -41.73
CA GLY A 60 33.84 -6.50 -40.79
C GLY A 60 33.35 -6.15 -39.38
N ASP A 61 34.31 -5.78 -38.53
CA ASP A 61 34.13 -5.42 -37.11
C ASP A 61 33.02 -4.37 -36.89
N VAL A 62 32.81 -3.48 -37.87
CA VAL A 62 31.76 -2.45 -37.87
C VAL A 62 30.35 -3.03 -37.80
N GLN A 63 30.06 -4.13 -38.49
CA GLN A 63 28.73 -4.75 -38.45
C GLN A 63 28.47 -5.42 -37.10
N ARG A 64 29.51 -6.07 -36.54
CA ARG A 64 29.44 -6.68 -35.20
C ARG A 64 29.21 -5.64 -34.12
N ASP A 65 29.91 -4.50 -34.19
CA ASP A 65 29.74 -3.39 -33.25
C ASP A 65 28.32 -2.80 -33.34
N ARG A 66 27.74 -2.64 -34.54
CA ARG A 66 26.34 -2.18 -34.71
C ARG A 66 25.33 -3.15 -34.13
N ILE A 67 25.52 -4.46 -34.33
CA ILE A 67 24.64 -5.48 -33.75
C ILE A 67 24.75 -5.49 -32.22
N ALA A 68 25.97 -5.34 -31.68
CA ALA A 68 26.18 -5.27 -30.24
C ALA A 68 25.54 -4.02 -29.61
N ILE A 69 25.64 -2.87 -30.26
CA ILE A 69 24.96 -1.64 -29.82
C ILE A 69 23.44 -1.81 -29.86
N ALA A 70 22.89 -2.36 -30.96
CA ALA A 70 21.44 -2.59 -31.08
C ALA A 70 20.93 -3.58 -30.03
N ASP A 71 21.67 -4.64 -29.70
CA ASP A 71 21.34 -5.58 -28.63
C ASP A 71 21.35 -4.91 -27.24
N LEU A 72 22.30 -4.00 -26.99
CA LEU A 72 22.30 -3.19 -25.77
C LEU A 72 21.12 -2.22 -25.72
N GLU A 73 20.79 -1.55 -26.83
CA GLU A 73 19.63 -0.66 -26.92
C GLU A 73 18.31 -1.41 -26.67
N ILE A 74 18.13 -2.60 -27.24
CA ILE A 74 16.97 -3.46 -26.96
C ILE A 74 16.90 -3.81 -25.47
N LYS A 75 18.02 -4.21 -24.86
CA LYS A 75 18.06 -4.51 -23.41
C LYS A 75 17.75 -3.29 -22.56
N THR A 76 18.17 -2.08 -22.96
CA THR A 76 17.77 -0.85 -22.26
C THR A 76 16.28 -0.61 -22.37
N ALA A 77 15.67 -0.83 -23.54
CA ALA A 77 14.23 -0.69 -23.72
C ALA A 77 13.44 -1.71 -22.86
N ASP A 78 13.90 -2.96 -22.80
CA ASP A 78 13.32 -3.99 -21.94
C ASP A 78 13.43 -3.61 -20.45
N LEU A 79 14.57 -3.08 -20.02
CA LEU A 79 14.76 -2.60 -18.64
C LEU A 79 13.87 -1.40 -18.31
N LEU A 80 13.71 -0.46 -19.23
CA LEU A 80 12.80 0.69 -19.06
C LEU A 80 11.35 0.24 -18.97
N ALA A 81 10.92 -0.73 -19.79
CA ALA A 81 9.59 -1.32 -19.70
C ALA A 81 9.39 -2.03 -18.35
N ALA A 82 10.37 -2.80 -17.90
CA ALA A 82 10.32 -3.45 -16.58
C ALA A 82 10.28 -2.44 -15.42
N LYS A 83 11.02 -1.33 -15.52
CA LYS A 83 10.96 -0.23 -14.55
C LYS A 83 9.57 0.38 -14.48
N ALA A 84 9.00 0.74 -15.64
CA ALA A 84 7.66 1.33 -15.70
C ALA A 84 6.59 0.42 -15.08
N GLU A 85 6.69 -0.90 -15.28
CA GLU A 85 5.78 -1.87 -14.64
C GLU A 85 5.96 -1.90 -13.12
N LEU A 86 7.20 -1.87 -12.62
CA LEU A 86 7.46 -1.82 -11.17
C LEU A 86 6.95 -0.52 -10.53
N GLU A 87 7.11 0.62 -11.22
CA GLU A 87 6.58 1.91 -10.78
C GLU A 87 5.04 1.90 -10.72
N ARG A 88 4.38 1.28 -11.70
CA ARG A 88 2.93 1.06 -11.66
C ARG A 88 2.52 0.22 -10.45
N GLN A 89 3.18 -0.90 -10.21
CA GLN A 89 2.92 -1.75 -9.05
C GLN A 89 3.15 -1.01 -7.73
N GLN A 90 4.15 -0.13 -7.68
CA GLN A 90 4.41 0.70 -6.52
C GLN A 90 3.25 1.67 -6.24
N GLU A 91 2.75 2.33 -7.28
CA GLU A 91 1.64 3.28 -7.13
C GLU A 91 0.33 2.58 -6.76
N GLU A 92 0.04 1.43 -7.37
CA GLU A 92 -1.11 0.60 -7.03
C GLU A 92 -1.07 0.16 -5.55
N GLU A 93 0.10 -0.24 -5.05
CA GLU A 93 0.25 -0.61 -3.64
C GLU A 93 0.09 0.59 -2.68
N LYS A 94 0.55 1.79 -3.06
CA LYS A 94 0.31 3.00 -2.27
C LYS A 94 -1.17 3.33 -2.18
N VAL A 95 -1.89 3.26 -3.32
CA VAL A 95 -3.35 3.45 -3.37
C VAL A 95 -4.04 2.40 -2.50
N ARG A 96 -3.69 1.12 -2.65
CA ARG A 96 -4.25 0.02 -1.86
C ARG A 96 -4.05 0.20 -0.36
N LEU A 97 -2.86 0.63 0.07
CA LEU A 97 -2.59 0.96 1.47
C LEU A 97 -3.39 2.17 1.94
N GLY A 98 -3.52 3.19 1.09
CA GLY A 98 -4.37 4.36 1.34
C GLY A 98 -5.83 3.98 1.59
N ASP A 99 -6.41 3.19 0.70
CA ASP A 99 -7.79 2.72 0.80
C ASP A 99 -8.00 1.85 2.05
N LYS A 100 -7.04 0.97 2.37
CA LYS A 100 -7.11 0.15 3.59
C LYS A 100 -7.10 1.01 4.85
N VAL A 101 -6.20 2.00 4.93
CA VAL A 101 -6.14 2.92 6.08
C VAL A 101 -7.43 3.74 6.19
N LEU A 102 -7.94 4.26 5.08
CA LEU A 102 -9.18 5.02 5.06
C LEU A 102 -10.35 4.18 5.55
N ARG A 103 -10.51 2.97 5.02
CA ARG A 103 -11.56 2.04 5.44
C ARG A 103 -11.51 1.76 6.95
N LEU A 104 -10.34 1.44 7.49
CA LEU A 104 -10.20 1.18 8.92
C LEU A 104 -10.51 2.40 9.80
N LEU A 105 -10.18 3.61 9.33
CA LEU A 105 -10.54 4.84 10.03
C LEU A 105 -12.06 5.07 10.02
N LEU A 106 -12.72 4.79 8.90
CA LEU A 106 -14.18 4.88 8.80
C LEU A 106 -14.87 3.82 9.67
N ASP A 107 -14.35 2.59 9.69
CA ASP A 107 -14.86 1.50 10.53
C ASP A 107 -14.71 1.86 12.02
N TYR A 108 -13.55 2.41 12.42
CA TYR A 108 -13.34 2.95 13.77
C TYR A 108 -14.33 4.07 14.11
N GLU A 109 -14.53 5.03 13.21
CA GLU A 109 -15.44 6.15 13.46
C GLU A 109 -16.89 5.67 13.57
N ALA A 110 -17.31 4.72 12.73
CA ALA A 110 -18.64 4.11 12.79
C ALA A 110 -18.85 3.37 14.12
N ALA A 111 -17.89 2.54 14.53
CA ALA A 111 -17.92 1.83 15.81
C ALA A 111 -17.96 2.81 17.00
N ASN A 112 -17.17 3.89 16.95
CA ASN A 112 -17.14 4.91 17.98
C ASN A 112 -18.47 5.69 18.09
N ARG A 113 -19.09 6.07 16.96
CA ARG A 113 -20.41 6.71 16.96
C ARG A 113 -21.48 5.77 17.52
N ARG A 114 -21.40 4.48 17.17
CA ARG A 114 -22.31 3.45 17.71
C ARG A 114 -22.15 3.29 19.21
N HIS A 115 -20.91 3.26 19.71
CA HIS A 115 -20.60 3.21 21.14
C HIS A 115 -21.19 4.40 21.89
N GLN A 116 -20.99 5.63 21.38
CA GLN A 116 -21.54 6.85 21.98
C GLN A 116 -23.07 6.83 22.04
N LEU A 117 -23.72 6.39 20.96
CA LEU A 117 -25.18 6.26 20.91
C LEU A 117 -25.69 5.25 21.95
N LEU A 118 -25.09 4.06 22.01
CA LEU A 118 -25.49 3.01 22.95
C LEU A 118 -25.25 3.43 24.41
N SER A 119 -24.13 4.12 24.68
CA SER A 119 -23.82 4.67 26.00
C SER A 119 -24.87 5.68 26.44
N SER A 120 -25.27 6.61 25.56
CA SER A 120 -26.34 7.58 25.85
C SER A 120 -27.71 6.91 26.06
N GLN A 121 -28.02 5.86 25.30
CA GLN A 121 -29.24 5.07 25.50
C GLN A 121 -29.22 4.34 26.84
N LEU A 122 -28.08 3.79 27.23
CA LEU A 122 -27.90 3.12 28.51
C LEU A 122 -28.10 4.08 29.68
N GLU A 123 -27.47 5.26 29.63
CA GLU A 123 -27.63 6.30 30.66
C GLU A 123 -29.10 6.72 30.80
N THR A 124 -29.78 6.94 29.67
CA THR A 124 -31.22 7.28 29.68
C THR A 124 -32.05 6.15 30.29
N LEU A 125 -31.75 4.90 29.95
CA LEU A 125 -32.44 3.74 30.51
C LEU A 125 -32.20 3.60 32.01
N GLU A 126 -30.99 3.86 32.50
CA GLU A 126 -30.66 3.84 33.93
C GLU A 126 -31.46 4.90 34.70
N GLN A 127 -31.54 6.13 34.18
CA GLN A 127 -32.37 7.18 34.77
C GLN A 127 -33.86 6.77 34.84
N GLN A 128 -34.40 6.21 33.76
CA GLN A 128 -35.77 5.70 33.74
C GLN A 128 -35.97 4.54 34.73
N ARG A 129 -34.96 3.68 34.89
CA ARG A 129 -35.01 2.54 35.80
C ARG A 129 -35.05 3.00 37.25
N GLU A 130 -34.29 4.03 37.63
CA GLU A 130 -34.35 4.59 38.98
C GLU A 130 -35.73 5.17 39.29
N VAL A 131 -36.32 5.94 38.37
CA VAL A 131 -37.68 6.47 38.52
C VAL A 131 -38.70 5.33 38.68
N THR A 132 -38.59 4.30 37.84
CA THR A 132 -39.49 3.14 37.87
C THR A 132 -39.32 2.33 39.16
N ARG A 133 -38.08 2.16 39.64
CA ARG A 133 -37.78 1.48 40.90
C ARG A 133 -38.37 2.24 42.09
N ILE A 134 -38.29 3.56 42.09
CA ILE A 134 -38.94 4.40 43.11
C ILE A 134 -40.46 4.18 43.05
N ALA A 135 -41.08 4.26 41.87
CA ALA A 135 -42.52 4.03 41.71
C ALA A 135 -42.95 2.63 42.17
N TYR A 136 -42.16 1.59 41.88
CA TYR A 136 -42.40 0.23 42.33
C TYR A 136 -42.37 0.09 43.86
N LYS A 137 -41.44 0.77 44.55
CA LYS A 137 -41.39 0.80 46.01
C LYS A 137 -42.62 1.44 46.66
N PHE A 138 -43.36 2.26 45.91
CA PHE A 138 -44.61 2.89 46.33
C PHE A 138 -45.85 2.18 45.77
N ASP A 139 -45.74 0.91 45.35
CA ASP A 139 -46.80 0.09 44.76
C ASP A 139 -47.45 0.68 43.49
N ARG A 140 -46.75 1.58 42.80
CA ARG A 140 -47.20 2.25 41.55
C ARG A 140 -46.52 1.69 40.30
N GLY A 141 -45.92 0.50 40.38
CA GLY A 141 -45.22 -0.14 39.26
C GLY A 141 -45.44 -1.65 39.22
N SER A 142 -45.01 -2.29 38.13
CA SER A 142 -45.11 -3.75 37.99
C SER A 142 -43.73 -4.41 37.94
N THR A 143 -43.64 -5.63 38.47
CA THR A 143 -42.41 -6.44 38.40
C THR A 143 -42.00 -6.71 36.96
N ASN A 144 -42.97 -6.95 36.07
CA ASN A 144 -42.73 -7.14 34.63
C ASN A 144 -42.05 -5.93 33.98
N GLN A 145 -42.40 -4.71 34.41
CA GLN A 145 -41.77 -3.50 33.91
C GLN A 145 -40.29 -3.40 34.34
N ILE A 146 -39.97 -3.77 35.58
CA ILE A 146 -38.59 -3.81 36.08
C ILE A 146 -37.77 -4.85 35.31
N LEU A 147 -38.29 -6.07 35.20
CA LEU A 147 -37.60 -7.16 34.49
C LEU A 147 -37.38 -6.81 33.01
N GLY A 148 -38.40 -6.25 32.35
CA GLY A 148 -38.25 -5.82 30.95
C GLY A 148 -37.26 -4.67 30.75
N MET A 149 -37.02 -3.83 31.77
CA MET A 149 -35.96 -2.82 31.73
C MET A 149 -34.57 -3.42 31.95
N GLU A 150 -34.48 -4.48 32.76
CA GLU A 150 -33.24 -5.22 32.97
C GLU A 150 -32.81 -5.97 31.70
N ASP A 151 -33.73 -6.68 31.05
CA ASP A 151 -33.47 -7.34 29.76
C ASP A 151 -33.00 -6.34 28.70
N LYS A 152 -33.60 -5.14 28.66
CA LYS A 152 -33.17 -4.07 27.74
C LYS A 152 -31.78 -3.56 28.07
N ARG A 153 -31.44 -3.42 29.35
CA ARG A 153 -30.09 -3.00 29.80
C ARG A 153 -29.06 -4.00 29.32
N ASP A 154 -29.30 -5.29 29.56
CA ASP A 154 -28.35 -6.35 29.22
C ASP A 154 -28.11 -6.40 27.71
N ARG A 155 -29.15 -6.22 26.89
CA ARG A 155 -29.02 -6.12 25.42
C ARG A 155 -28.19 -4.91 24.99
N ILE A 156 -28.43 -3.73 25.56
CA ILE A 156 -27.67 -2.52 25.22
C ILE A 156 -26.20 -2.71 25.63
N GLN A 157 -25.96 -3.30 26.80
CA GLN A 157 -24.62 -3.55 27.32
C GLN A 157 -23.85 -4.56 26.45
N GLU A 158 -24.50 -5.63 26.00
CA GLU A 158 -23.92 -6.57 25.02
C GLU A 158 -23.55 -5.85 23.72
N GLN A 159 -24.44 -5.02 23.18
CA GLN A 159 -24.16 -4.23 21.98
C GLN A 159 -23.01 -3.24 22.17
N LEU A 160 -22.89 -2.67 23.37
CA LEU A 160 -21.83 -1.72 23.72
C LEU A 160 -20.47 -2.43 23.75
N VAL A 161 -20.39 -3.61 24.36
CA VAL A 161 -19.19 -4.46 24.34
C VAL A 161 -18.80 -4.81 22.91
N ASN A 162 -19.75 -5.18 22.05
CA ASN A 162 -19.46 -5.48 20.65
C ASN A 162 -18.91 -4.25 19.90
N ALA A 163 -19.48 -3.07 20.12
CA ALA A 163 -18.96 -1.83 19.53
C ALA A 163 -17.55 -1.47 20.04
N GLU A 164 -17.23 -1.78 21.31
CA GLU A 164 -15.87 -1.61 21.85
C GLU A 164 -14.88 -2.56 21.19
N ILE A 165 -15.27 -3.83 20.99
CA ILE A 165 -14.44 -4.83 20.30
C ILE A 165 -14.16 -4.37 18.86
N GLU A 166 -15.19 -3.98 18.11
CA GLU A 166 -15.06 -3.48 16.72
C GLU A 166 -14.10 -2.27 16.65
N ARG A 167 -14.25 -1.33 17.60
CA ARG A 167 -13.40 -0.14 17.69
C ARG A 167 -11.95 -0.51 17.97
N ASP A 168 -11.71 -1.39 18.94
CA ASP A 168 -10.37 -1.78 19.37
C ASP A 168 -9.67 -2.64 18.30
N GLU A 169 -10.41 -3.46 17.56
CA GLU A 169 -9.92 -4.23 16.41
C GLU A 169 -9.44 -3.30 15.29
N ALA A 170 -10.25 -2.30 14.91
CA ALA A 170 -9.86 -1.30 13.91
C ALA A 170 -8.57 -0.55 14.32
N VAL A 171 -8.43 -0.19 15.60
CA VAL A 171 -7.21 0.44 16.13
C VAL A 171 -6.02 -0.51 16.05
N ARG A 172 -6.19 -1.79 16.42
CA ARG A 172 -5.11 -2.78 16.34
C ARG A 172 -4.62 -2.97 14.91
N GLU A 173 -5.53 -3.09 13.95
CA GLU A 173 -5.16 -3.20 12.53
C GLU A 173 -4.44 -1.96 12.02
N LEU A 174 -4.90 -0.76 12.40
CA LEU A 174 -4.22 0.49 12.06
C LEU A 174 -2.80 0.54 12.64
N ILE A 175 -2.60 0.07 13.87
CA ILE A 175 -1.28 0.02 14.50
C ILE A 175 -0.37 -0.98 13.78
N GLN A 176 -0.88 -2.16 13.41
CA GLN A 176 -0.10 -3.16 12.67
C GLN A 176 0.40 -2.59 11.34
N LEU A 177 -0.45 -1.85 10.61
CA LEU A 177 -0.05 -1.20 9.35
C LEU A 177 1.06 -0.15 9.52
N ILE A 178 1.32 0.33 10.74
CA ILE A 178 2.29 1.39 11.02
C ILE A 178 3.55 0.87 11.73
N LYS A 179 3.48 -0.30 12.40
CA LYS A 179 4.58 -0.83 13.24
C LYS A 179 5.47 -1.86 12.55
N ASP A 180 5.05 -2.44 11.43
CA ASP A 180 5.88 -3.38 10.65
C ASP A 180 6.99 -2.68 9.83
#